data_AF-A0A2A5LTC2-F1
#
_entry.id   AF-A0A2A5LTC2-F1
#
_cell.length_a   1.000
_cell.length_b   1.000
_cell.length_c   1.000
_cell.angle_alpha   90.00
_cell.angle_beta   90.00
_cell.angle_gamma   90.00
#
_symmetry.space_group_name_H-M   'P 1'
#
loop_
_entity.id
_entity.type
_entity.pdbx_description
1 polymer ?
#
loop_
_entity_poly.entity_id
_entity_poly.type
_entity_poly.pdbx_seq_one_letter_code
_entity_poly.pdbx_strand_id
1 'polypeptide(L)' 'MARDIKLGWDVEALNKAYRQGYMAASVGMDKTRCPYRGEVVVAAWEAGWDDAGDTVRERRATGGDLFSRIA' A
#
# COMPACT_ATOMS: atom_id res chain seq x y z
N MET A 1 -8.72 5.36 -21.73
CA MET A 1 -8.57 5.49 -20.27
C MET A 1 -9.40 6.68 -19.82
N ALA A 2 -10.26 6.49 -18.81
CA ALA A 2 -11.21 7.51 -18.37
C ALA A 2 -10.47 8.58 -17.58
N ARG A 3 -10.15 9.69 -18.24
CA ARG A 3 -9.67 10.91 -17.59
C ARG A 3 -10.92 11.63 -17.07
N ASP A 4 -11.25 11.47 -15.80
CA ASP A 4 -12.34 12.25 -15.20
C ASP A 4 -11.82 13.65 -14.89
N ILE A 5 -11.75 14.48 -15.93
CA ILE A 5 -11.16 15.84 -15.93
C ILE A 5 -11.85 16.75 -14.90
N LYS A 6 -13.04 16.39 -14.40
CA LYS A 6 -13.81 17.17 -13.42
C LYS A 6 -13.28 17.05 -11.99
N LEU A 7 -12.48 16.04 -11.68
CA LEU A 7 -12.00 15.78 -10.31
C LEU A 7 -10.49 16.06 -10.13
N GLY A 8 -9.73 16.19 -11.22
CA GLY A 8 -8.31 16.56 -11.15
C GLY A 8 -7.35 15.39 -10.84
N TRP A 9 -7.84 14.16 -10.83
CA TRP A 9 -7.03 12.95 -10.68
C TRP A 9 -7.33 11.96 -11.81
N ASP A 10 -6.29 11.24 -12.25
CA ASP A 10 -6.37 10.25 -13.31
C ASP A 10 -6.19 8.83 -12.73
N VAL A 11 -6.87 7.84 -13.31
CA VAL A 11 -6.82 6.44 -12.86
C VAL A 11 -5.39 5.89 -12.88
N GLU A 12 -4.55 6.30 -13.83
CA GLU A 12 -3.14 5.90 -13.85
C GLU A 12 -2.37 6.50 -12.67
N ALA A 13 -2.67 7.74 -12.29
CA ALA A 13 -2.06 8.39 -11.14
C ALA A 13 -2.45 7.69 -9.83
N LEU A 14 -3.72 7.30 -9.67
CA LEU A 14 -4.20 6.55 -8.51
C LEU A 14 -3.59 5.14 -8.43
N ASN A 15 -3.54 4.43 -9.56
CA ASN A 15 -2.88 3.11 -9.62
C ASN A 15 -1.39 3.20 -9.29
N LYS A 16 -0.71 4.25 -9.75
CA LYS A 16 0.68 4.50 -9.40
C LYS A 16 0.84 4.76 -7.91
N ALA A 17 -0.01 5.60 -7.33
CA ALA A 17 0.00 5.89 -5.90
C ALA A 17 -0.20 4.61 -5.08
N TYR A 18 -1.21 3.81 -5.41
CA TYR A 18 -1.47 2.52 -4.78
C TYR A 18 -0.25 1.59 -4.81
N ARG A 19 0.35 1.36 -5.98
CA ARG A 19 1.54 0.50 -6.11
C ARG A 19 2.72 1.02 -5.31
N GLN A 20 2.92 2.33 -5.25
CA GLN A 20 3.96 2.94 -4.45
C GLN A 20 3.73 2.76 -2.95
N GLY A 21 2.48 2.85 -2.49
CA GLY A 21 2.11 2.58 -1.10
C GLY A 21 2.38 1.14 -0.70
N TYR A 22 1.98 0.20 -1.56
CA TYR A 22 2.26 -1.22 -1.38
C TYR A 22 3.76 -1.50 -1.23
N MET A 23 4.57 -0.95 -2.14
CA MET A 23 6.02 -1.10 -2.06
C MET A 23 6.59 -0.45 -0.79
N ALA A 24 6.12 0.75 -0.43
CA ALA A 24 6.56 1.46 0.77
C ALA A 24 6.34 0.63 2.04
N ALA A 25 5.16 0.05 2.22
CA ALA A 25 4.88 -0.85 3.34
C ALA A 25 5.76 -2.10 3.32
N SER A 26 5.96 -2.70 2.14
CA SER A 26 6.78 -3.92 2.00
C SER A 26 8.24 -3.72 2.43
N VAL A 27 8.77 -2.50 2.30
CA VAL A 27 10.12 -2.13 2.74
C VAL A 27 10.16 -1.51 4.14
N GLY A 28 9.04 -1.47 4.85
CA GLY A 28 8.95 -0.95 6.22
C GLY A 28 8.96 0.58 6.32
N MET A 29 8.61 1.29 5.25
CA MET A 29 8.45 2.75 5.29
C MET A 29 7.19 3.10 6.08
N ASP A 30 7.30 4.09 6.97
CA ASP A 30 6.16 4.57 7.76
C ASP A 30 5.07 5.25 6.89
N LYS A 31 3.80 5.04 7.24
CA LYS A 31 2.63 5.55 6.49
C LYS A 31 2.61 7.09 6.42
N THR A 32 3.11 7.78 7.45
CA THR A 32 3.17 9.26 7.50
C THR A 32 4.11 9.87 6.46
N ARG A 33 4.96 9.06 5.83
CA ARG A 33 5.91 9.49 4.81
C ARG A 33 5.32 9.50 3.39
N CYS A 34 4.00 9.40 3.25
CA CYS A 34 3.31 9.52 1.97
C CYS A 34 3.78 10.76 1.19
N PRO A 35 4.31 10.62 -0.04
CA PRO A 35 4.86 11.74 -0.80
C PRO A 35 3.78 12.55 -1.54
N TYR A 36 2.55 12.06 -1.58
CA TYR A 36 1.47 12.65 -2.35
C TYR A 36 0.75 13.76 -1.59
N ARG A 37 0.18 14.70 -2.34
CA ARG A 37 -0.73 15.73 -1.85
C ARG A 37 -2.06 15.59 -2.56
N GLY A 38 -3.16 15.80 -1.84
CA GLY A 38 -4.53 15.63 -2.34
C GLY A 38 -5.16 14.33 -1.83
N GLU A 39 -6.34 14.47 -1.22
CA GLU A 39 -6.98 13.41 -0.42
C GLU A 39 -7.18 12.12 -1.20
N VAL A 40 -7.62 12.20 -2.46
CA VAL A 40 -7.90 10.99 -3.27
C VAL A 40 -6.62 10.22 -3.63
N VAL A 41 -5.54 10.91 -3.97
CA VAL A 41 -4.26 10.26 -4.31
C VAL A 41 -3.59 9.72 -3.06
N VAL A 42 -3.69 10.44 -1.94
CA VAL A 42 -3.22 9.97 -0.63
C VAL A 42 -3.98 8.71 -0.23
N ALA A 43 -5.31 8.70 -0.31
CA ALA A 43 -6.12 7.53 0.01
C ALA A 43 -5.75 6.31 -0.83
N ALA A 44 -5.49 6.49 -2.14
CA ALA A 44 -5.04 5.39 -3.00
C ALA A 44 -3.67 4.83 -2.56
N TRP A 45 -2.73 5.70 -2.21
CA TRP A 45 -1.42 5.28 -1.68
C TRP A 45 -1.57 4.55 -0.34
N GLU A 46 -2.38 5.09 0.58
CA GLU A 46 -2.61 4.51 1.89
C GLU A 46 -3.27 3.13 1.81
N ALA A 47 -4.24 2.94 0.90
CA ALA A 47 -4.86 1.65 0.65
C ALA A 47 -3.82 0.59 0.24
N GLY A 48 -2.91 0.93 -0.69
CA GLY A 48 -1.84 0.01 -1.07
C GLY A 48 -0.88 -0.30 0.07
N TRP A 49 -0.56 0.70 0.90
CA TRP A 49 0.28 0.53 2.07
C TRP A 49 -0.35 -0.41 3.11
N ASP A 50 -1.64 -0.22 3.41
CA ASP A 50 -2.37 -1.06 4.35
C ASP A 50 -2.43 -2.52 3.86
N ASP A 51 -2.78 -2.73 2.57
CA ASP A 51 -2.84 -4.06 1.96
C ASP A 51 -1.50 -4.80 2.06
N ALA A 52 -0.38 -4.13 1.76
CA ALA A 52 0.94 -4.71 1.93
C ALA A 52 1.30 -4.96 3.41
N GLY A 53 0.94 -4.05 4.30
CA GLY A 53 1.16 -4.20 5.74
C GLY A 53 0.51 -5.48 6.29
N ASP A 54 -0.71 -5.77 5.86
CA ASP A 54 -1.42 -6.97 6.27
C ASP A 54 -0.78 -8.24 5.70
N THR A 55 -0.34 -8.23 4.44
CA THR A 55 0.41 -9.38 3.88
C THR A 55 1.75 -9.63 4.59
N VAL A 56 2.47 -8.57 4.98
CA VAL A 56 3.73 -8.70 5.73
C VAL A 56 3.48 -9.26 7.13
N ARG A 57 2.40 -8.82 7.80
CA ARG A 57 1.99 -9.33 9.11
C ARG A 57 1.58 -10.80 9.04
N GLU A 58 0.77 -11.17 8.05
CA GLU A 58 0.33 -12.54 7.81
C GLU A 58 1.52 -13.47 7.50
N ARG A 59 2.45 -13.01 6.65
CA ARG A 59 3.67 -13.78 6.33
C ARG A 59 4.56 -13.99 7.56
N ARG A 60 4.65 -13.00 8.45
CA ARG A 60 5.38 -13.13 9.72
C ARG A 60 4.69 -14.09 10.68
N ALA A 61 3.37 -14.04 10.81
CA ALA A 61 2.60 -14.95 11.64
C ALA A 61 2.73 -16.41 11.16
N THR A 62 2.51 -16.64 9.87
CA THR A 62 2.58 -17.98 9.26
C THR A 62 4.01 -18.56 9.32
N GLY A 63 5.03 -17.72 9.12
CA GLY A 63 6.42 -18.13 9.22
C GLY A 63 6.82 -18.56 10.64
N GLY A 64 6.38 -17.82 11.66
CA GLY A 64 6.64 -18.14 13.07
C GLY A 64 5.96 -19.45 13.52
N ASP A 65 4.75 -19.68 13.04
CA ASP A 65 3.98 -20.90 13.36
C ASP A 65 4.59 -22.15 12.72
N LEU A 66 5.15 -22.05 11.51
CA LEU A 66 5.80 -23.19 10.85
C LEU A 66 7.05 -23.64 11.61
N PHE A 67 7.89 -22.70 12.07
CA PHE A 67 9.09 -23.05 12.85
C PHE A 67 8.74 -23.58 14.25
N SER A 68 7.64 -23.12 14.86
CA SER A 68 7.19 -23.60 16.17
C SER A 68 6.62 -25.02 16.16
N ARG A 69 6.24 -25.55 14.99
CA ARG A 69 5.67 -26.90 14.83
C ARG A 69 6.69 -27.99 14.52
N ILE A 70 7.97 -27.63 14.32
CA ILE A 70 9.05 -28.55 13.95
C ILE A 70 9.96 -28.87 15.15
N ALA A 71 9.80 -28.16 16.28
CA ALA A 71 10.46 -28.45 17.56
C ALA A 71 9.57 -29.37 18.43
#